data_AF-A0A833G4E7-F1
#
_entry.id   AF-A0A833G4E7-F1
#
_cell.length_a   1.000
_cell.length_b   1.000
_cell.length_c   1.000
_cell.angle_alpha   90.00
_cell.angle_beta   90.00
_cell.angle_gamma   90.00
#
_symmetry.space_group_name_H-M   'P 1'
#
loop_
_entity.id
_entity.type
_entity.pdbx_description
1 polymer ?
#
loop_
_entity_poly.entity_id
_entity_poly.type
_entity_poly.pdbx_seq_one_letter_code
_entity_poly.pdbx_strand_id
1 'polypeptide(L)' 'DTGAIEKAVDEVIAANPDKAEQARAKPTMAGWFVGQVMKATGGKANPQAVNDLVKARLGIE' A
#
# COMPACT_ATOMS: atom_id res chain seq x y z
N ASP A 1 -6.82 14.61 5.12
CA ASP A 1 -6.57 14.08 3.76
C ASP A 1 -6.39 12.57 3.66
N THR A 2 -7.15 11.78 4.44
CA THR A 2 -7.09 10.30 4.37
C THR A 2 -7.45 9.78 2.97
N GLY A 3 -8.36 10.46 2.26
CA GLY A 3 -8.72 10.13 0.88
C GLY A 3 -7.58 10.25 -0.13
N ALA A 4 -6.59 11.12 0.10
CA ALA A 4 -5.42 11.21 -0.79
C ALA A 4 -4.48 10.01 -0.61
N ILE A 5 -4.37 9.50 0.62
CA ILE A 5 -3.57 8.32 0.95
C ILE A 5 -4.28 7.06 0.41
N GLU A 6 -5.59 6.94 0.63
CA GLU A 6 -6.41 5.85 0.08
C GLU A 6 -6.27 5.74 -1.44
N LYS A 7 -6.40 6.88 -2.13
CA LYS A 7 -6.23 6.93 -3.59
C LYS A 7 -4.83 6.48 -4.03
N ALA A 8 -3.78 6.95 -3.34
CA ALA A 8 -2.41 6.54 -3.64
C ALA A 8 -2.19 5.04 -3.41
N VAL A 9 -2.80 4.46 -2.36
CA VAL A 9 -2.75 3.01 -2.09
C VAL A 9 -3.44 2.24 -3.23
N ASP A 10 -4.64 2.66 -3.61
CA ASP A 10 -5.43 2.02 -4.66
C ASP A 10 -4.70 2.06 -6.02
N GLU A 11 -4.10 3.20 -6.37
CA GLU A 11 -3.31 3.35 -7.60
C GLU A 11 -2.06 2.47 -7.61
N VAL A 12 -1.30 2.42 -6.52
CA VAL A 12 -0.08 1.59 -6.45
C VAL A 12 -0.42 0.10 -6.52
N ILE A 13 -1.50 -0.34 -5.86
CA ILE A 13 -1.95 -1.73 -5.92
C ILE A 13 -2.42 -2.08 -7.34
N ALA A 14 -3.27 -1.24 -7.94
CA ALA A 14 -3.79 -1.45 -9.29
C ALA A 14 -2.69 -1.47 -10.36
N ALA A 15 -1.62 -0.67 -10.18
CA ALA A 15 -0.48 -0.65 -11.09
C ALA A 15 0.44 -1.88 -10.96
N ASN A 16 0.29 -2.70 -9.91
CA ASN A 16 1.20 -3.81 -9.62
C ASN A 16 0.45 -5.10 -9.23
N PRO A 17 -0.41 -5.65 -10.11
CA PRO A 17 -1.25 -6.81 -9.79
C PRO A 17 -0.43 -8.05 -9.40
N ASP A 18 0.66 -8.37 -10.11
CA ASP A 18 1.51 -9.52 -9.80
C ASP A 18 2.15 -9.41 -8.41
N LYS A 19 2.57 -8.20 -8.01
CA LYS A 19 3.11 -7.96 -6.67
C LYS A 19 2.02 -8.02 -5.61
N ALA A 20 0.79 -7.62 -5.94
CA ALA A 20 -0.33 -7.70 -5.02
C ALA A 20 -0.67 -9.16 -4.71
N GLU A 21 -0.68 -10.03 -5.73
CA GLU A 21 -0.81 -11.48 -5.56
C GLU A 21 0.32 -12.07 -4.71
N GLN A 22 1.57 -11.67 -5.00
CA GLN A 22 2.72 -12.08 -4.19
C GLN A 22 2.59 -11.64 -2.73
N ALA A 23 2.16 -10.39 -2.47
CA ALA A 23 1.95 -9.89 -1.12
C ALA A 23 0.80 -10.58 -0.40
N ARG A 24 -0.26 -10.97 -1.11
CA ARG A 24 -1.32 -11.82 -0.57
C ARG A 24 -0.81 -13.19 -0.13
N ALA A 25 0.04 -13.82 -0.95
CA ALA A 25 0.64 -15.11 -0.63
C ALA A 25 1.72 -15.03 0.47
N LYS A 26 2.44 -13.90 0.56
CA LYS A 26 3.49 -13.65 1.53
C LYS A 26 3.36 -12.23 2.10
N PRO A 27 2.60 -12.04 3.20
CA PRO A 27 2.29 -10.73 3.77
C PRO A 27 3.49 -9.84 4.08
N THR A 28 4.68 -10.41 4.32
CA THR A 28 5.92 -9.62 4.51
C THR A 28 6.29 -8.77 3.29
N MET A 29 5.80 -9.11 2.09
CA MET A 29 6.03 -8.33 0.88
C MET A 29 5.16 -7.06 0.80
N ALA A 30 4.16 -6.90 1.68
CA ALA A 30 3.34 -5.68 1.76
C ALA A 30 4.17 -4.41 2.03
N GLY A 31 5.32 -4.53 2.71
CA GLY A 31 6.23 -3.39 2.95
C GLY A 31 6.73 -2.71 1.68
N TRP A 32 6.77 -3.43 0.54
CA TRP A 32 7.11 -2.83 -0.75
C TRP A 32 6.06 -1.79 -1.20
N PHE A 33 4.78 -2.09 -1.01
CA PHE A 33 3.67 -1.18 -1.32
C PHE A 33 3.69 0.05 -0.42
N VAL A 34 3.99 -0.13 0.87
CA VAL A 34 4.16 1.00 1.81
C VAL A 34 5.23 1.96 1.28
N GLY A 35 6.38 1.45 0.84
CA GLY A 35 7.43 2.27 0.24
C GLY A 35 6.98 3.04 -1.02
N GLN A 36 6.21 2.41 -1.91
CA GLN A 36 5.69 3.07 -3.11
C GLN A 36 4.67 4.16 -2.77
N VAL A 37 3.76 3.91 -1.84
CA VAL A 37 2.76 4.90 -1.39
C VAL A 37 3.42 6.08 -0.69
N MET A 38 4.41 5.81 0.16
CA MET A 38 5.21 6.88 0.79
C MET A 38 5.91 7.74 -0.26
N LYS A 39 6.42 7.14 -1.34
CA LYS A 39 7.01 7.89 -2.46
C LYS A 39 5.97 8.71 -3.22
N ALA A 40 4.82 8.13 -3.54
CA ALA A 40 3.72 8.80 -4.27
C ALA A 40 3.16 10.01 -3.51
N THR A 41 3.15 9.94 -2.17
CA THR A 41 2.70 11.03 -1.30
C THR A 41 3.80 12.06 -0.97
N GLY A 42 5.01 11.89 -1.53
CA GLY A 42 6.16 12.76 -1.25
C GLY A 42 6.63 12.69 0.20
N GLY A 43 6.44 11.55 0.86
CA GLY A 43 6.82 11.30 2.25
C GLY A 43 5.92 11.99 3.29
N LYS A 44 4.81 12.60 2.87
CA LYS A 44 3.90 13.34 3.77
C LYS A 44 2.92 12.45 4.52
N ALA A 45 2.74 11.20 4.09
CA ALA A 45 1.84 10.26 4.74
C ALA A 45 2.47 9.64 5.99
N ASN A 46 1.63 9.21 6.94
CA ASN A 46 2.08 8.46 8.11
C ASN A 46 2.36 6.98 7.71
N PRO A 47 3.56 6.43 7.97
CA PRO A 47 3.91 5.07 7.56
C PRO A 47 3.03 3.98 8.16
N GLN A 48 2.60 4.14 9.41
CA GLN A 48 1.72 3.18 10.09
C GLN A 48 0.35 3.17 9.43
N ALA A 49 -0.24 4.36 9.23
CA ALA A 49 -1.53 4.49 8.56
C ALA A 49 -1.49 3.93 7.12
N VAL A 50 -0.41 4.17 6.38
CA VAL A 50 -0.20 3.61 5.04
C VAL A 50 -0.13 2.09 5.09
N ASN A 51 0.64 1.52 6.02
CA ASN A 51 0.76 0.09 6.18
C ASN A 51 -0.60 -0.57 6.46
N ASP A 52 -1.39 0.01 7.36
CA ASP A 52 -2.69 -0.55 7.74
C ASP A 52 -3.67 -0.51 6.55
N LEU A 53 -3.67 0.59 5.78
CA LEU A 53 -4.42 0.72 4.54
C LEU A 53 -3.98 -0.29 3.47
N VAL A 54 -2.67 -0.44 3.26
CA VAL A 54 -2.12 -1.41 2.30
C VAL A 54 -2.56 -2.84 2.65
N LYS A 55 -2.45 -3.21 3.93
CA LYS A 55 -2.87 -4.54 4.41
C LYS A 55 -4.36 -4.77 4.22
N ALA A 56 -5.18 -3.79 4.59
CA ALA A 56 -6.63 -3.84 4.41
C ALA A 56 -7.02 -4.00 2.93
N ARG A 57 -6.40 -3.25 2.02
CA ARG A 57 -6.67 -3.34 0.57
C ARG A 57 -6.19 -4.64 -0.06
N LEU A 58 -5.11 -5.21 0.45
CA LEU A 58 -4.59 -6.50 -0.01
C LEU A 58 -5.37 -7.69 0.60
N GLY A 59 -6.12 -7.49 1.68
CA GLY A 59 -6.86 -8.54 2.37
C GLY A 59 -5.96 -9.43 3.24
N ILE A 60 -4.94 -8.83 3.87
CA ILE A 60 -3.92 -9.52 4.68
C ILE A 60 -3.81 -8.85 6.05
N GLU A 61 -4.71 -9.22 6.98
CA GLU A 61 -4.63 -8.77 8.39
C GLU A 61 -3.60 -9.56 9.19
#